data_AF-A0A671X5X8-F1
#
_entry.id   AF-A0A671X5X8-F1
#
_cell.length_a   1.000
_cell.length_b   1.000
_cell.length_c   1.000
_cell.angle_alpha   90.00
_cell.angle_beta   90.00
_cell.angle_gamma   90.00
#
_symmetry.space_group_name_H-M   'P 1'
#
loop_
_entity.id
_entity.type
_entity.pdbx_description
1 polymer ?
#
loop_
_entity_poly.entity_id
_entity_poly.type
_entity_poly.pdbx_seq_one_letter_code
_entity_poly.pdbx_strand_id
1 'polypeptide(L)'
;MSVEVDALLQEAKESIEAAQNYRSELQQRLHGLNQARKQVRGSSGQAREALRRHFAELQAAASRLLTERLTSLLAEVDTIEADSVKPLDDCQSLIEHGVGQADELLREGEAALRCGLGEKEDKLGSFTKKAMHIQLDSLPEVPALVDVPSVSAQLDDSLLGLLRERVSRHGSVSSHPPVQIEELQERPGGILVRWCKVDEDYAAADYRLQYRRSGSGGSQYEDAYIGRDCEFLVLHLDPHTDYLFRVCARGEGRTEWSPWSVPQTGYTTLAPHEWCPGTEGYILSSRRNIALRNDSSQSRCPVLYSNAPTYFCGQTLTFKISATSQMDRRDSLGVCVDSPKGAESLQRDQAVCISTNGAVFVNGKEMTNQLPAIMLGSAITFDMEVVNLFPISNNNLSEGGNFKLRVTIGSGNREVVFDWLVDQAVDCLFFGCSFVHSGWKVLVY
;
A
#
# COMPACT_ATOMS: atom_id res chain seq x y z
N MET A 1 -35.43 66.70 -15.00
CA MET A 1 -36.17 65.43 -15.21
C MET A 1 -35.37 64.38 -16.00
N SER A 2 -34.38 64.70 -16.86
CA SER A 2 -33.63 63.69 -17.62
C SER A 2 -32.53 62.97 -16.82
N VAL A 3 -31.75 63.69 -16.02
CA VAL A 3 -30.58 63.14 -15.29
C VAL A 3 -30.95 62.10 -14.23
N GLU A 4 -32.10 62.29 -13.58
CA GLU A 4 -32.61 61.39 -12.53
C GLU A 4 -33.14 60.08 -13.13
N VAL A 5 -33.73 60.16 -14.32
CA VAL A 5 -34.16 58.98 -15.10
C VAL A 5 -32.95 58.21 -15.62
N ASP A 6 -31.90 58.90 -16.08
CA ASP A 6 -30.67 58.27 -16.55
C ASP A 6 -29.91 57.55 -15.42
N ALA A 7 -29.89 58.12 -14.21
CA ALA A 7 -29.31 57.49 -13.02
C ALA A 7 -30.07 56.22 -12.60
N LEU A 8 -31.40 56.29 -12.56
CA LEU A 8 -32.25 55.11 -12.29
C LEU A 8 -32.09 54.03 -13.36
N LEU A 9 -31.88 54.42 -14.62
CA LEU A 9 -31.67 53.48 -15.73
C LEU A 9 -30.31 52.79 -15.63
N GLN A 10 -29.27 53.50 -15.16
CA GLN A 10 -27.95 52.91 -14.89
C GLN A 10 -27.99 51.95 -13.69
N GLU A 11 -28.63 52.33 -12.60
CA GLU A 11 -28.85 51.47 -11.42
C GLU A 11 -29.63 50.20 -11.78
N ALA A 12 -30.67 50.33 -12.63
CA ALA A 12 -31.42 49.20 -13.13
C ALA A 12 -30.56 48.24 -13.97
N LYS A 13 -29.63 48.76 -14.79
CA LYS A 13 -28.70 47.93 -15.58
C LYS A 13 -27.74 47.14 -14.68
N GLU A 14 -27.14 47.81 -13.70
CA GLU A 14 -26.24 47.17 -12.73
C GLU A 14 -26.96 46.11 -11.91
N SER A 15 -28.21 46.40 -11.49
CA SER A 15 -29.07 45.44 -10.80
C SER A 15 -29.41 44.22 -11.66
N ILE A 16 -29.67 44.42 -12.96
CA ILE A 16 -29.91 43.32 -13.91
C ILE A 16 -28.66 42.46 -14.08
N GLU A 17 -27.48 43.07 -14.23
CA GLU A 17 -26.21 42.35 -14.35
C GLU A 17 -25.91 41.54 -13.07
N ALA A 18 -26.07 42.15 -11.89
CA ALA A 18 -25.93 41.46 -10.61
C ALA A 18 -26.90 40.28 -10.49
N ALA A 19 -28.16 40.46 -10.88
CA ALA A 19 -29.17 39.39 -10.87
C ALA A 19 -28.82 38.26 -11.85
N GLN A 20 -28.26 38.58 -13.02
CA GLN A 20 -27.78 37.58 -13.99
C GLN A 20 -26.61 36.77 -13.45
N ASN A 21 -25.61 37.44 -12.84
CA ASN A 21 -24.46 36.78 -12.22
C ASN A 21 -24.90 35.87 -11.06
N TYR A 22 -25.78 36.37 -10.19
CA TYR A 22 -26.35 35.58 -9.09
C TYR A 22 -27.12 34.35 -9.59
N ARG A 23 -27.93 34.49 -10.64
CA ARG A 23 -28.63 33.36 -11.27
C ARG A 23 -27.65 32.31 -11.80
N SER A 24 -26.57 32.72 -12.47
CA SER A 24 -25.55 31.81 -13.00
C SER A 24 -24.84 31.05 -11.88
N GLU A 25 -24.49 31.73 -10.78
CA GLU A 25 -23.89 31.11 -9.61
C GLU A 25 -24.84 30.10 -8.94
N LEU A 26 -26.13 30.45 -8.79
CA LEU A 26 -27.14 29.53 -8.28
C LEU A 26 -27.31 28.29 -9.17
N GLN A 27 -27.25 28.46 -10.49
CA GLN A 27 -27.30 27.33 -11.44
C GLN A 27 -26.07 26.42 -11.30
N GLN A 28 -24.88 27.00 -11.11
CA GLN A 28 -23.66 26.23 -10.85
C GLN A 28 -23.73 25.46 -9.53
N ARG A 29 -24.22 26.10 -8.46
CA ARG A 29 -24.44 25.44 -7.16
C ARG A 29 -25.48 24.32 -7.26
N LEU A 30 -26.55 24.52 -8.01
CA LEU A 30 -27.56 23.49 -8.27
C LEU A 30 -26.99 22.31 -9.05
N HIS A 31 -26.10 22.56 -10.01
CA HIS A 31 -25.37 21.51 -10.73
C HIS A 31 -24.49 20.70 -9.77
N GLY A 32 -23.71 21.37 -8.93
CA GLY A 32 -22.88 20.73 -7.90
C GLY A 32 -23.71 19.88 -6.93
N LEU A 33 -24.87 20.37 -6.49
CA LEU A 33 -25.79 19.61 -5.62
C LEU A 33 -26.31 18.33 -6.30
N ASN A 34 -26.63 18.41 -7.59
CA ASN A 34 -27.07 17.23 -8.36
C ASN A 34 -25.95 16.21 -8.54
N GLN A 35 -24.71 16.66 -8.74
CA GLN A 35 -23.53 15.78 -8.77
C GLN A 35 -23.31 15.09 -7.41
N ALA A 36 -23.37 15.84 -6.31
CA ALA A 36 -23.25 15.30 -4.96
C ALA A 36 -24.33 14.22 -4.68
N ARG A 37 -25.59 14.48 -5.09
CA ARG A 37 -26.67 13.49 -5.00
C ARG A 37 -26.37 12.21 -5.79
N LYS A 38 -25.86 12.34 -7.02
CA LYS A 38 -25.45 11.18 -7.84
C LYS A 38 -24.33 10.40 -7.16
N GLN A 39 -23.33 11.08 -6.61
CA GLN A 39 -22.22 10.46 -5.89
C GLN A 39 -22.69 9.66 -4.67
N VAL A 40 -23.55 10.25 -3.82
CA VAL A 40 -24.08 9.54 -2.63
C VAL A 40 -24.90 8.33 -3.04
N ARG A 41 -25.77 8.45 -4.05
CA ARG A 41 -26.59 7.33 -4.54
C ARG A 41 -25.72 6.21 -5.15
N GLY A 42 -24.73 6.57 -5.97
CA GLY A 42 -23.82 5.63 -6.60
C GLY A 42 -22.98 4.86 -5.59
N SER A 43 -22.31 5.59 -4.70
CA SER A 43 -21.49 4.99 -3.61
C SER A 43 -22.31 4.12 -2.67
N SER A 44 -23.52 4.56 -2.29
CA SER A 44 -24.43 3.75 -1.47
C SER A 44 -24.89 2.49 -2.19
N GLY A 45 -25.10 2.54 -3.52
CA GLY A 45 -25.43 1.37 -4.32
C GLY A 45 -24.30 0.35 -4.32
N GLN A 46 -23.08 0.80 -4.61
CA GLN A 46 -21.88 -0.03 -4.60
C GLN A 46 -21.61 -0.64 -3.22
N ALA A 47 -21.73 0.15 -2.14
CA ALA A 47 -21.54 -0.33 -0.78
C ALA A 47 -22.55 -1.44 -0.41
N ARG A 48 -23.83 -1.28 -0.78
CA ARG A 48 -24.84 -2.31 -0.55
C ARG A 48 -24.54 -3.60 -1.32
N GLU A 49 -24.08 -3.48 -2.56
CA GLU A 49 -23.72 -4.64 -3.38
C GLU A 49 -22.50 -5.37 -2.81
N ALA A 50 -21.46 -4.62 -2.42
CA ALA A 50 -20.26 -5.17 -1.79
C ALA A 50 -20.59 -5.90 -0.49
N LEU A 51 -21.40 -5.30 0.39
CA LEU A 51 -21.86 -5.93 1.63
C LEU A 51 -22.65 -7.22 1.36
N ARG A 52 -23.60 -7.19 0.42
CA ARG A 52 -24.38 -8.39 0.06
C ARG A 52 -23.50 -9.51 -0.47
N ARG A 53 -22.57 -9.18 -1.36
CA ARG A 53 -21.60 -10.14 -1.92
C ARG A 53 -20.76 -10.77 -0.80
N HIS A 54 -20.15 -9.93 0.04
CA HIS A 54 -19.29 -10.37 1.13
C HIS A 54 -19.99 -11.30 2.11
N PHE A 55 -21.18 -10.91 2.59
CA PHE A 55 -21.93 -11.75 3.52
C PHE A 55 -22.48 -13.03 2.88
N ALA A 56 -22.79 -13.02 1.59
CA ALA A 56 -23.17 -14.24 0.86
C ALA A 56 -21.99 -15.22 0.74
N GLU A 57 -20.79 -14.72 0.41
CA GLU A 57 -19.57 -15.51 0.36
C GLU A 57 -19.20 -16.08 1.74
N LEU A 58 -19.29 -15.25 2.79
CA LEU A 58 -19.05 -15.67 4.17
C LEU A 58 -20.03 -16.75 4.61
N GLN A 59 -21.33 -16.59 4.29
CA GLN A 59 -22.36 -17.58 4.60
C GLN A 59 -22.12 -18.90 3.86
N ALA A 60 -21.72 -18.84 2.59
CA ALA A 60 -21.40 -20.03 1.81
C ALA A 60 -20.19 -20.78 2.40
N ALA A 61 -19.13 -20.04 2.76
CA ALA A 61 -17.94 -20.61 3.37
C ALA A 61 -18.23 -21.24 4.75
N ALA A 62 -18.98 -20.55 5.61
CA ALA A 62 -19.36 -21.06 6.92
C ALA A 62 -20.25 -22.31 6.81
N SER A 63 -21.24 -22.28 5.92
CA SER A 63 -22.10 -23.45 5.65
C SER A 63 -21.27 -24.65 5.20
N ARG A 64 -20.33 -24.45 4.27
CA ARG A 64 -19.45 -25.53 3.80
C ARG A 64 -18.64 -26.15 4.94
N LEU A 65 -18.00 -25.33 5.77
CA LEU A 65 -17.21 -25.81 6.91
C LEU A 65 -18.05 -26.61 7.91
N LEU A 66 -19.28 -26.16 8.19
CA LEU A 66 -20.21 -26.88 9.06
C LEU A 66 -20.65 -28.22 8.45
N THR A 67 -20.93 -28.26 7.15
CA THR A 67 -21.26 -29.50 6.43
C THR A 67 -20.08 -30.47 6.46
N GLU A 68 -18.87 -30.02 6.15
CA GLU A 68 -17.66 -30.84 6.21
C GLU A 68 -17.44 -31.45 7.60
N ARG A 69 -17.64 -30.66 8.66
CA ARG A 69 -17.51 -31.17 10.04
C ARG A 69 -18.59 -32.18 10.39
N LEU A 70 -19.83 -31.96 9.98
CA LEU A 70 -20.92 -32.92 10.18
C LEU A 70 -20.62 -34.24 9.46
N THR A 71 -20.19 -34.18 8.20
CA THR A 71 -19.80 -35.38 7.43
C THR A 71 -18.68 -36.15 8.11
N SER A 72 -17.67 -35.46 8.64
CA SER A 72 -16.59 -36.09 9.43
C SER A 72 -17.13 -36.83 10.65
N LEU A 73 -18.00 -36.19 11.44
CA LEU A 73 -18.56 -36.79 12.66
C LEU A 73 -19.44 -38.00 12.35
N LEU A 74 -20.23 -37.94 11.28
CA LEU A 74 -21.04 -39.08 10.84
C LEU A 74 -20.15 -40.25 10.39
N ALA A 75 -19.08 -39.99 9.65
CA ALA A 75 -18.13 -41.03 9.27
C ALA A 75 -17.43 -41.67 10.49
N GLU A 76 -17.13 -40.88 11.53
CA GLU A 76 -16.62 -41.41 12.80
C GLU A 76 -17.64 -42.36 13.47
N VAL A 77 -18.93 -41.98 13.49
CA VAL A 77 -20.02 -42.85 13.99
C VAL A 77 -20.11 -44.14 13.19
N ASP A 78 -20.18 -44.05 11.86
CA ASP A 78 -20.28 -45.21 10.97
C ASP A 78 -19.10 -46.17 11.15
N THR A 79 -17.90 -45.63 11.37
CA THR A 79 -16.68 -46.42 11.63
C THR A 79 -16.80 -47.17 12.96
N ILE A 80 -17.20 -46.49 14.04
CA ILE A 80 -17.36 -47.12 15.35
C ILE A 80 -18.44 -48.20 15.29
N GLU A 81 -19.55 -47.95 14.61
CA GLU A 81 -20.62 -48.92 14.41
C GLU A 81 -20.11 -50.17 13.68
N ALA A 82 -19.46 -49.99 12.54
CA ALA A 82 -18.91 -51.11 11.75
C ALA A 82 -17.89 -51.94 12.56
N ASP A 83 -17.00 -51.28 13.28
CA ASP A 83 -15.97 -51.94 14.11
C ASP A 83 -16.57 -52.66 15.33
N SER A 84 -17.68 -52.15 15.88
CA SER A 84 -18.33 -52.72 17.07
C SER A 84 -19.30 -53.86 16.73
N VAL A 85 -19.97 -53.80 15.57
CA VAL A 85 -20.96 -54.81 15.15
C VAL A 85 -20.28 -56.08 14.65
N LYS A 86 -19.15 -55.98 13.94
CA LYS A 86 -18.49 -57.13 13.33
C LYS A 86 -18.16 -58.27 14.33
N PRO A 87 -17.57 -58.03 15.51
CA PRO A 87 -17.34 -59.09 16.49
C PRO A 87 -18.63 -59.72 17.02
N LEU A 88 -19.73 -58.96 17.06
CA LEU A 88 -21.04 -59.46 17.49
C LEU A 88 -21.65 -60.38 16.42
N ASP A 89 -21.52 -60.03 15.14
CA ASP A 89 -21.93 -60.89 14.01
C ASP A 89 -21.12 -62.21 13.99
N ASP A 90 -19.81 -62.13 14.27
CA ASP A 90 -18.95 -63.30 14.40
C ASP A 90 -19.40 -64.20 15.58
N CYS A 91 -19.73 -63.59 16.73
CA CYS A 91 -20.29 -64.31 17.88
C CYS A 91 -21.65 -64.97 17.56
N GLN A 92 -22.54 -64.24 16.87
CA GLN A 92 -23.83 -64.77 16.44
C GLN A 92 -23.64 -65.98 15.53
N SER A 93 -22.75 -65.88 14.55
CA SER A 93 -22.45 -66.97 13.62
C SER A 93 -21.93 -68.23 14.33
N LEU A 94 -21.08 -68.06 15.35
CA LEU A 94 -20.60 -69.17 16.18
C LEU A 94 -21.72 -69.84 16.98
N ILE A 95 -22.64 -69.05 17.54
CA ILE A 95 -23.80 -69.56 18.28
C ILE A 95 -24.74 -70.30 17.35
N GLU A 96 -25.10 -69.71 16.21
CA GLU A 96 -25.98 -70.32 15.20
C GLU A 96 -25.41 -71.65 14.69
N HIS A 97 -24.09 -71.70 14.42
CA HIS A 97 -23.43 -72.95 14.04
C HIS A 97 -23.48 -74.01 15.15
N GLY A 98 -23.21 -73.61 16.39
CA GLY A 98 -23.30 -74.51 17.55
C GLY A 98 -24.70 -75.06 17.76
N VAL A 99 -25.74 -74.23 17.62
CA VAL A 99 -27.15 -74.65 17.66
C VAL A 99 -27.44 -75.66 16.56
N GLY A 100 -27.02 -75.40 15.33
CA GLY A 100 -27.20 -76.34 14.21
C GLY A 100 -26.54 -77.69 14.44
N GLN A 101 -25.31 -77.71 14.96
CA GLN A 101 -24.62 -78.95 15.32
C GLN A 101 -25.34 -79.72 16.44
N ALA A 102 -25.87 -79.00 17.44
CA ALA A 102 -26.64 -79.61 18.52
C ALA A 102 -27.96 -80.21 18.02
N ASP A 103 -28.67 -79.53 17.13
CA ASP A 103 -29.91 -80.03 16.51
C ASP A 103 -29.67 -81.29 15.67
N GLU A 104 -28.59 -81.32 14.88
CA GLU A 104 -28.21 -82.52 14.13
C GLU A 104 -27.89 -83.70 15.04
N LEU A 105 -27.13 -83.46 16.10
CA LEU A 105 -26.78 -84.47 17.10
C LEU A 105 -28.03 -85.02 17.80
N LEU A 106 -28.96 -84.15 18.20
CA LEU A 106 -30.24 -84.53 18.79
C LEU A 106 -31.03 -85.44 17.84
N ARG A 107 -31.16 -85.03 16.57
CA ARG A 107 -31.87 -85.81 15.55
C ARG A 107 -31.25 -87.19 15.33
N GLU A 108 -29.92 -87.28 15.28
CA GLU A 108 -29.20 -88.56 15.14
C GLU A 108 -29.37 -89.44 16.38
N GLY A 109 -29.31 -88.86 17.58
CA GLY A 109 -29.54 -89.57 18.85
C GLY A 109 -30.96 -90.15 18.93
N GLU A 110 -31.97 -89.35 18.63
CA GLU A 110 -33.37 -89.80 18.58
C GLU A 110 -33.61 -90.89 17.53
N ALA A 111 -32.92 -90.83 16.38
CA ALA A 111 -33.01 -91.84 15.34
C ALA A 111 -32.33 -93.16 15.77
N ALA A 112 -31.16 -93.08 16.43
CA ALA A 112 -30.44 -94.25 16.95
C ALA A 112 -31.26 -94.99 18.03
N LEU A 113 -31.98 -94.26 18.89
CA LEU A 113 -32.86 -94.84 19.92
C LEU A 113 -34.05 -95.62 19.32
N ARG A 114 -34.49 -95.26 18.11
CA ARG A 114 -35.64 -95.88 17.42
C ARG A 114 -35.30 -97.11 16.57
N CYS A 115 -34.03 -97.50 16.45
CA CYS A 115 -33.58 -98.62 15.60
C CYS A 115 -33.69 -100.01 16.28
N GLY A 116 -33.87 -101.07 15.47
CA GLY A 116 -33.95 -102.47 15.92
C GLY A 116 -32.61 -103.07 16.38
N LEU A 117 -32.66 -104.18 17.13
CA LEU A 117 -31.53 -104.74 17.91
C LEU A 117 -30.22 -104.99 17.13
N GLY A 118 -30.25 -105.19 15.81
CA GLY A 118 -29.06 -105.48 14.99
C GLY A 118 -28.27 -104.27 14.46
N GLU A 119 -28.89 -103.10 14.30
CA GLU A 119 -28.23 -101.86 13.80
C GLU A 119 -27.97 -100.82 14.91
N LYS A 120 -28.37 -101.17 16.14
CA LYS A 120 -28.41 -100.25 17.28
C LYS A 120 -27.03 -99.92 17.82
N GLU A 121 -26.10 -100.87 17.75
CA GLU A 121 -24.75 -100.72 18.31
C GLU A 121 -23.89 -99.74 17.48
N ASP A 122 -23.90 -99.86 16.15
CA ASP A 122 -23.14 -98.98 15.25
C ASP A 122 -23.65 -97.53 15.27
N LYS A 123 -24.98 -97.34 15.23
CA LYS A 123 -25.60 -96.02 15.25
C LYS A 123 -25.40 -95.30 16.58
N LEU A 124 -25.50 -96.02 17.70
CA LEU A 124 -25.26 -95.47 19.03
C LEU A 124 -23.77 -95.18 19.28
N GLY A 125 -22.88 -96.01 18.75
CA GLY A 125 -21.43 -95.77 18.77
C GLY A 125 -21.04 -94.51 17.99
N SER A 126 -21.60 -94.31 16.79
CA SER A 126 -21.41 -93.10 15.98
C SER A 126 -21.92 -91.83 16.70
N PHE A 127 -23.14 -91.89 17.26
CA PHE A 127 -23.70 -90.80 18.06
C PHE A 127 -22.81 -90.45 19.25
N THR A 128 -22.40 -91.45 20.05
CA THR A 128 -21.56 -91.23 21.24
C THR A 128 -20.22 -90.60 20.87
N LYS A 129 -19.63 -91.02 19.74
CA LYS A 129 -18.39 -90.45 19.23
C LYS A 129 -18.56 -88.99 18.78
N LYS A 130 -19.67 -88.64 18.10
CA LYS A 130 -19.97 -87.24 17.72
C LYS A 130 -20.27 -86.37 18.93
N ALA A 131 -21.05 -86.87 19.90
CA ALA A 131 -21.37 -86.16 21.13
C ALA A 131 -20.11 -85.80 21.94
N MET A 132 -19.13 -86.70 22.00
CA MET A 132 -17.83 -86.42 22.65
C MET A 132 -17.00 -85.35 21.91
N HIS A 133 -17.24 -85.13 20.61
CA HIS A 133 -16.50 -84.14 19.83
C HIS A 133 -17.09 -82.72 19.96
N ILE A 134 -18.41 -82.60 20.20
CA ILE A 134 -19.14 -81.33 20.23
C ILE A 134 -19.02 -80.58 21.58
N GLN A 135 -18.40 -81.19 22.61
CA GLN A 135 -18.14 -80.57 23.93
C GLN A 135 -19.39 -79.87 24.52
N LEU A 136 -20.48 -80.64 24.64
CA LEU A 136 -21.81 -80.20 25.11
C LEU A 136 -21.84 -79.46 26.46
N ASP A 137 -20.78 -79.56 27.25
CA ASP A 137 -20.65 -78.92 28.56
C ASP A 137 -20.08 -77.49 28.49
N SER A 138 -19.80 -76.97 27.29
CA SER A 138 -19.24 -75.63 27.07
C SER A 138 -20.10 -74.80 26.12
N LEU A 139 -20.37 -73.55 26.51
CA LEU A 139 -21.05 -72.56 25.67
C LEU A 139 -20.07 -71.45 25.28
N PRO A 140 -20.19 -70.88 24.06
CA PRO A 140 -19.43 -69.70 23.69
C PRO A 140 -19.79 -68.53 24.61
N GLU A 141 -18.78 -67.75 25.00
CA GLU A 141 -18.96 -66.56 25.83
C GLU A 141 -19.54 -65.40 24.99
N VAL A 142 -20.52 -64.70 25.54
CA VAL A 142 -21.16 -63.53 24.91
C VAL A 142 -20.79 -62.30 25.73
N PRO A 143 -20.31 -61.20 25.11
CA PRO A 143 -19.97 -59.99 25.84
C PRO A 143 -21.19 -59.43 26.57
N ALA A 144 -20.98 -58.92 27.80
CA ALA A 144 -22.05 -58.24 28.53
C ALA A 144 -22.33 -56.88 27.86
N LEU A 145 -23.57 -56.40 27.93
CA LEU A 145 -23.96 -55.13 27.30
C LEU A 145 -23.16 -53.92 27.78
N VAL A 146 -22.63 -53.96 29.02
CA VAL A 146 -21.76 -52.91 29.55
C VAL A 146 -20.40 -52.87 28.86
N ASP A 147 -19.96 -53.99 28.29
CA ASP A 147 -18.70 -54.13 27.56
C ASP A 147 -18.87 -53.84 26.06
N VAL A 148 -20.12 -53.65 25.59
CA VAL A 148 -20.42 -53.24 24.21
C VAL A 148 -20.37 -51.72 24.11
N PRO A 149 -19.62 -51.14 23.15
CA PRO A 149 -19.56 -49.70 22.95
C PRO A 149 -20.94 -49.06 22.76
N SER A 150 -21.15 -47.90 23.41
CA SER A 150 -22.33 -47.05 23.20
C SER A 150 -21.94 -45.74 22.54
N VAL A 151 -22.39 -45.54 21.30
CA VAL A 151 -22.06 -44.34 20.52
C VAL A 151 -22.97 -43.18 20.91
N SER A 152 -22.37 -42.03 21.24
CA SER A 152 -23.12 -40.81 21.56
C SER A 152 -22.40 -39.57 21.05
N ALA A 153 -23.16 -38.57 20.61
CA ALA A 153 -22.62 -37.27 20.19
C ALA A 153 -22.77 -36.25 21.33
N GLN A 154 -21.67 -35.62 21.72
CA GLN A 154 -21.67 -34.51 22.67
C GLN A 154 -21.54 -33.19 21.91
N LEU A 155 -22.54 -32.33 22.05
CA LEU A 155 -22.63 -31.04 21.36
C LEU A 155 -22.82 -29.93 22.40
N ASP A 156 -22.12 -28.82 22.20
CA ASP A 156 -22.25 -27.62 23.04
C ASP A 156 -22.60 -26.38 22.19
N ASP A 157 -23.27 -25.41 22.81
CA ASP A 157 -23.71 -24.17 22.15
C ASP A 157 -22.66 -23.03 22.23
N SER A 158 -21.46 -23.29 22.76
CA SER A 158 -20.45 -22.24 22.99
C SER A 158 -19.96 -21.62 21.69
N LEU A 159 -19.85 -22.42 20.62
CA LEU A 159 -19.49 -21.97 19.27
C LEU A 159 -20.51 -20.96 18.73
N LEU A 160 -21.79 -21.19 18.98
CA LEU A 160 -22.89 -20.33 18.52
C LEU A 160 -22.81 -18.94 19.17
N GLY A 161 -22.44 -18.89 20.45
CA GLY A 161 -22.17 -17.65 21.18
C GLY A 161 -21.00 -16.85 20.58
N LEU A 162 -19.87 -17.52 20.34
CA LEU A 162 -18.69 -16.90 19.72
C LEU A 162 -18.99 -16.39 18.30
N LEU A 163 -19.66 -17.19 17.48
CA LEU A 163 -20.07 -16.79 16.14
C LEU A 163 -20.98 -15.56 16.16
N ARG A 164 -21.96 -15.52 17.06
CA ARG A 164 -22.86 -14.37 17.21
C ARG A 164 -22.09 -13.10 17.54
N GLU A 165 -21.17 -13.15 18.51
CA GLU A 165 -20.37 -11.98 18.88
C GLU A 165 -19.54 -11.50 17.69
N ARG A 166 -18.84 -12.42 17.02
CA ARG A 166 -17.94 -12.06 15.91
C ARG A 166 -18.70 -11.52 14.70
N VAL A 167 -19.81 -12.14 14.32
CA VAL A 167 -20.67 -11.68 13.21
C VAL A 167 -21.28 -10.32 13.52
N SER A 168 -21.70 -10.06 14.77
CA SER A 168 -22.32 -8.78 15.16
C SER A 168 -21.38 -7.57 15.03
N ARG A 169 -20.06 -7.80 15.09
CA ARG A 169 -19.03 -6.76 14.96
C ARG A 169 -18.33 -6.77 13.60
N HIS A 170 -18.77 -7.62 12.68
CA HIS A 170 -18.10 -7.81 11.40
C HIS A 170 -18.51 -6.74 10.38
N GLY A 171 -17.50 -6.04 9.85
CA GLY A 171 -17.70 -4.96 8.89
C GLY A 171 -18.06 -3.61 9.54
N SER A 172 -17.85 -2.54 8.79
CA SER A 172 -18.21 -1.18 9.18
C SER A 172 -18.59 -0.36 7.96
N VAL A 173 -19.55 0.54 8.11
CA VAL A 173 -19.91 1.50 7.06
C VAL A 173 -19.45 2.88 7.51
N SER A 174 -18.69 3.57 6.66
CA SER A 174 -18.34 4.98 6.86
C SER A 174 -19.11 5.86 5.90
N SER A 175 -19.53 7.03 6.38
CA SER A 175 -20.18 8.07 5.60
C SER A 175 -19.19 9.00 4.88
N HIS A 176 -17.94 9.04 5.34
CA HIS A 176 -16.90 9.92 4.81
C HIS A 176 -15.57 9.18 4.67
N PRO A 177 -14.76 9.47 3.65
CA PRO A 177 -13.36 9.04 3.62
C PRO A 177 -12.63 9.60 4.84
N PRO A 178 -11.85 8.81 5.58
CA PRO A 178 -11.16 9.26 6.79
C PRO A 178 -10.02 10.25 6.50
N VAL A 179 -9.65 10.41 5.22
CA VAL A 179 -8.57 11.29 4.75
C VAL A 179 -9.00 12.09 3.52
N GLN A 180 -8.46 13.30 3.38
CA GLN A 180 -8.62 14.14 2.19
C GLN A 180 -7.29 14.74 1.77
N ILE A 181 -7.14 15.00 0.47
CA ILE A 181 -6.04 15.82 -0.04
C ILE A 181 -6.30 17.26 0.43
N GLU A 182 -5.33 17.81 1.13
CA GLU A 182 -5.36 19.15 1.71
C GLU A 182 -4.71 20.16 0.76
N GLU A 183 -3.56 19.79 0.18
CA GLU A 183 -2.75 20.69 -0.65
C GLU A 183 -2.14 19.93 -1.84
N LEU A 184 -2.12 20.60 -3.00
CA LEU A 184 -1.32 20.22 -4.16
C LEU A 184 -0.35 21.35 -4.46
N GLN A 185 0.94 21.09 -4.25
CA GLN A 185 1.98 22.09 -4.46
C GLN A 185 2.85 21.69 -5.66
N GLU A 186 2.92 22.58 -6.64
CA GLU A 186 3.73 22.37 -7.85
C GLU A 186 5.22 22.22 -7.53
N ARG A 187 5.88 21.30 -8.23
CA ARG A 187 7.33 21.06 -8.17
C ARG A 187 7.91 20.84 -9.58
N PRO A 188 9.22 21.05 -9.78
CA PRO A 188 9.89 20.74 -11.04
C PRO A 188 9.68 19.27 -11.43
N GLY A 189 8.99 19.04 -12.55
CA GLY A 189 8.66 17.70 -13.03
C GLY A 189 7.75 16.89 -12.12
N GLY A 190 7.03 17.53 -11.18
CA GLY A 190 6.22 16.81 -10.20
C GLY A 190 5.23 17.68 -9.42
N ILE A 191 4.52 17.04 -8.50
CA ILE A 191 3.59 17.69 -7.58
C ILE A 191 3.76 17.06 -6.20
N LEU A 192 3.97 17.90 -5.18
CA LEU A 192 3.89 17.50 -3.79
C LEU A 192 2.42 17.44 -3.38
N VAL A 193 1.97 16.25 -3.00
CA VAL A 193 0.59 16.02 -2.53
C VAL A 193 0.63 15.91 -1.02
N ARG A 194 -0.15 16.73 -0.31
CA ARG A 194 -0.35 16.63 1.14
C ARG A 194 -1.78 16.24 1.46
N TRP A 195 -1.95 15.41 2.48
CA TRP A 195 -3.26 14.96 2.94
C TRP A 195 -3.37 15.00 4.45
N CYS A 196 -4.58 15.21 4.93
CA CYS A 196 -4.89 15.23 6.35
C CYS A 196 -5.99 14.22 6.67
N LYS A 197 -6.00 13.79 7.93
CA LYS A 197 -7.11 13.01 8.49
C LYS A 197 -8.27 13.97 8.73
N VAL A 198 -9.47 13.58 8.29
CA VAL A 198 -10.71 14.36 8.50
C VAL A 198 -11.65 13.70 9.51
N ASP A 199 -11.39 12.43 9.84
CA ASP A 199 -12.10 11.68 10.87
C ASP A 199 -11.15 11.48 12.07
N GLU A 200 -11.33 12.28 13.12
CA GLU A 200 -10.42 12.24 14.27
C GLU A 200 -10.41 10.89 15.00
N ASP A 201 -11.50 10.14 14.94
CA ASP A 201 -11.62 8.84 15.59
C ASP A 201 -10.95 7.71 14.78
N TYR A 202 -10.53 7.98 13.54
CA TYR A 202 -9.88 6.99 12.68
C TYR A 202 -8.38 6.87 12.96
N ALA A 203 -7.97 5.80 13.63
CA ALA A 203 -6.56 5.45 13.81
C ALA A 203 -5.94 4.90 12.52
N ALA A 204 -5.42 5.79 11.66
CA ALA A 204 -4.73 5.43 10.42
C ALA A 204 -3.34 4.84 10.70
N ALA A 205 -3.09 3.63 10.17
CA ALA A 205 -1.80 2.96 10.22
C ALA A 205 -0.94 3.26 8.99
N ASP A 206 -1.55 3.24 7.80
CA ASP A 206 -0.90 3.53 6.52
C ASP A 206 -1.83 4.34 5.60
N TYR A 207 -1.23 5.07 4.68
CA TYR A 207 -1.86 5.81 3.59
C TYR A 207 -1.45 5.22 2.25
N ARG A 208 -2.33 5.38 1.25
CA ARG A 208 -2.07 5.00 -0.13
C ARG A 208 -2.46 6.14 -1.06
N LEU A 209 -1.49 6.72 -1.74
CA LEU A 209 -1.68 7.76 -2.74
C LEU A 209 -1.68 7.15 -4.14
N GLN A 210 -2.66 7.54 -4.95
CA GLN A 210 -2.75 7.19 -6.36
C GLN A 210 -2.88 8.43 -7.23
N TYR A 211 -2.42 8.30 -8.48
CA TYR A 211 -2.59 9.32 -9.50
C TYR A 211 -2.88 8.72 -10.88
N ARG A 212 -3.42 9.52 -11.79
CA ARG A 212 -3.57 9.18 -13.22
C ARG A 212 -3.58 10.43 -14.08
N ARG A 213 -3.20 10.30 -15.35
CA ARG A 213 -3.38 11.36 -16.35
C ARG A 213 -4.87 11.63 -16.60
N SER A 214 -5.26 12.90 -16.63
CA SER A 214 -6.61 13.34 -16.99
C SER A 214 -6.75 13.32 -18.52
N GLY A 215 -7.72 12.59 -19.06
CA GLY A 215 -7.98 12.51 -20.51
C GLY A 215 -8.37 11.11 -21.00
N SER A 216 -8.79 11.03 -22.27
CA SER A 216 -9.34 9.82 -22.92
C SER A 216 -8.38 8.63 -23.04
N GLY A 217 -7.08 8.82 -22.78
CA GLY A 217 -6.06 7.75 -22.74
C GLY A 217 -5.66 7.28 -21.34
N GLY A 218 -6.10 7.95 -20.27
CA GLY A 218 -5.72 7.63 -18.88
C GLY A 218 -6.72 6.69 -18.21
N SER A 219 -6.60 5.39 -18.43
CA SER A 219 -7.65 4.45 -17.99
C SER A 219 -7.57 4.09 -16.50
N GLN A 220 -6.38 4.01 -15.90
CA GLN A 220 -6.22 3.46 -14.55
C GLN A 220 -5.38 4.35 -13.63
N TYR A 221 -5.73 4.31 -12.34
CA TYR A 221 -4.94 4.92 -11.28
C TYR A 221 -3.74 4.03 -10.97
N GLU A 222 -2.58 4.64 -10.81
CA GLU A 222 -1.33 4.00 -10.42
C GLU A 222 -0.97 4.40 -8.98
N ASP A 223 -0.34 3.48 -8.25
CA ASP A 223 0.17 3.76 -6.91
C ASP A 223 1.42 4.62 -6.98
N ALA A 224 1.39 5.79 -6.35
CA ALA A 224 2.56 6.64 -6.17
C ALA A 224 3.26 6.37 -4.84
N TYR A 225 2.49 6.11 -3.78
CA TYR A 225 3.01 5.95 -2.42
C TYR A 225 2.13 5.02 -1.58
N ILE A 226 2.79 4.20 -0.75
CA ILE A 226 2.18 3.43 0.34
C ILE A 226 3.09 3.54 1.55
N GLY A 227 2.59 4.10 2.65
CA GLY A 227 3.38 4.29 3.87
C GLY A 227 2.68 5.19 4.88
N ARG A 228 3.40 5.70 5.87
CA ARG A 228 2.84 6.41 7.03
C ARG A 228 2.85 7.92 6.92
N ASP A 229 3.58 8.46 5.96
CA ASP A 229 3.73 9.89 5.79
C ASP A 229 2.42 10.51 5.27
N CYS A 230 2.21 11.79 5.59
CA CYS A 230 1.03 12.55 5.18
C CYS A 230 1.29 13.41 3.93
N GLU A 231 2.45 13.24 3.31
CA GLU A 231 2.81 13.93 2.08
C GLU A 231 3.70 13.06 1.21
N PHE A 232 3.64 13.27 -0.11
CA PHE A 232 4.53 12.60 -1.05
C PHE A 232 4.72 13.41 -2.33
N LEU A 233 5.97 13.47 -2.80
CA LEU A 233 6.34 14.14 -4.05
C LEU A 233 6.23 13.18 -5.24
N VAL A 234 5.19 13.34 -6.04
CA VAL A 234 4.99 12.57 -7.28
C VAL A 234 5.81 13.23 -8.39
N LEU A 235 6.85 12.55 -8.85
CA LEU A 235 7.76 13.01 -9.90
C LEU A 235 7.45 12.38 -11.26
N HIS A 236 8.14 12.86 -12.29
CA HIS A 236 8.04 12.41 -13.67
C HIS A 236 6.66 12.65 -14.30
N LEU A 237 6.05 13.76 -13.91
CA LEU A 237 4.83 14.25 -14.53
C LEU A 237 5.18 15.09 -15.76
N ASP A 238 4.40 14.92 -16.83
CA ASP A 238 4.52 15.76 -18.02
C ASP A 238 4.09 17.19 -17.65
N PRO A 239 4.90 18.22 -17.92
CA PRO A 239 4.46 19.59 -17.74
C PRO A 239 3.22 19.91 -18.60
N HIS A 240 2.38 20.82 -18.11
CA HIS A 240 1.11 21.26 -18.72
C HIS A 240 0.14 20.11 -19.00
N THR A 241 0.25 19.01 -18.26
CA THR A 241 -0.69 17.89 -18.32
C THR A 241 -1.44 17.77 -17.00
N ASP A 242 -2.77 17.70 -17.06
CA ASP A 242 -3.62 17.48 -15.90
C ASP A 242 -3.48 16.04 -15.39
N TYR A 243 -3.34 15.89 -14.08
CA TYR A 243 -3.37 14.62 -13.36
C TYR A 243 -4.43 14.66 -12.25
N LEU A 244 -5.09 13.53 -12.02
CA LEU A 244 -6.03 13.33 -10.91
C LEU A 244 -5.34 12.54 -9.80
N PHE A 245 -5.38 13.05 -8.58
CA PHE A 245 -4.81 12.44 -7.38
C PHE A 245 -5.91 12.00 -6.42
N ARG A 246 -5.73 10.87 -5.73
CA ARG A 246 -6.63 10.42 -4.66
C ARG A 246 -5.85 9.66 -3.58
N VAL A 247 -6.29 9.77 -2.34
CA VAL A 247 -5.65 9.10 -1.20
C VAL A 247 -6.68 8.31 -0.38
N CYS A 248 -6.29 7.16 0.15
CA CYS A 248 -7.05 6.44 1.16
C CYS A 248 -6.15 6.05 2.34
N ALA A 249 -6.75 5.59 3.43
CA ALA A 249 -6.04 5.15 4.62
C ALA A 249 -6.41 3.71 4.98
N ARG A 250 -5.55 3.03 5.73
CA ARG A 250 -5.83 1.73 6.34
C ARG A 250 -5.71 1.88 7.84
N GLY A 251 -6.74 1.46 8.56
CA GLY A 251 -6.79 1.57 10.02
C GLY A 251 -5.94 0.51 10.71
N GLU A 252 -5.52 0.77 11.94
CA GLU A 252 -4.82 -0.21 12.76
C GLU A 252 -5.64 -1.51 12.91
N GLY A 253 -4.97 -2.65 12.73
CA GLY A 253 -5.60 -3.98 12.81
C GLY A 253 -6.55 -4.32 11.66
N ARG A 254 -6.68 -3.45 10.65
CA ARG A 254 -7.49 -3.69 9.45
C ARG A 254 -6.61 -4.06 8.26
N THR A 255 -7.08 -4.98 7.44
CA THR A 255 -6.43 -5.34 6.17
C THR A 255 -6.96 -4.51 5.00
N GLU A 256 -8.20 -4.06 5.07
CA GLU A 256 -8.88 -3.31 4.02
C GLU A 256 -8.56 -1.81 4.07
N TRP A 257 -8.45 -1.22 2.88
CA TRP A 257 -8.34 0.22 2.70
C TRP A 257 -9.69 0.91 2.88
N SER A 258 -9.66 2.13 3.40
CA SER A 258 -10.82 3.02 3.48
C SER A 258 -11.31 3.42 2.10
N PRO A 259 -12.50 4.05 2.01
CA PRO A 259 -12.89 4.82 0.83
C PRO A 259 -11.81 5.86 0.47
N TRP A 260 -11.70 6.14 -0.83
CA TRP A 260 -10.82 7.18 -1.37
C TRP A 260 -11.34 8.58 -1.07
N SER A 261 -10.42 9.53 -0.92
CA SER A 261 -10.67 10.96 -0.91
C SER A 261 -11.39 11.41 -2.19
N VAL A 262 -11.94 12.62 -2.17
CA VAL A 262 -12.35 13.28 -3.41
C VAL A 262 -11.11 13.45 -4.29
N PRO A 263 -11.14 13.02 -5.58
CA PRO A 263 -10.02 13.23 -6.46
C PRO A 263 -9.75 14.72 -6.70
N GLN A 264 -8.49 15.13 -6.59
CA GLN A 264 -8.05 16.50 -6.87
C GLN A 264 -7.27 16.55 -8.17
N THR A 265 -7.50 17.57 -8.99
CA THR A 265 -6.74 17.79 -10.23
C THR A 265 -5.52 18.67 -9.94
N GLY A 266 -4.35 18.27 -10.40
CA GLY A 266 -3.13 19.08 -10.38
C GLY A 266 -2.32 18.91 -11.65
N TYR A 267 -1.54 19.93 -11.99
CA TYR A 267 -0.55 19.89 -13.06
C TYR A 267 0.70 20.65 -12.60
N THR A 268 1.81 20.46 -13.32
CA THR A 268 3.02 21.27 -13.17
C THR A 268 3.32 21.97 -14.49
N THR A 269 3.77 23.21 -14.42
CA THR A 269 4.36 24.03 -15.48
C THR A 269 5.90 23.98 -15.42
N LEU A 270 6.47 23.53 -14.30
CA LEU A 270 7.91 23.49 -14.08
C LEU A 270 8.53 22.25 -14.73
N ALA A 271 9.55 22.46 -15.56
CA ALA A 271 10.30 21.39 -16.18
C ALA A 271 11.05 20.52 -15.13
N PRO A 272 11.20 19.21 -15.35
CA PRO A 272 11.96 18.34 -14.45
C PRO A 272 13.41 18.79 -14.29
N HIS A 273 14.00 18.49 -13.13
CA HIS A 273 15.42 18.63 -12.91
C HIS A 273 16.20 17.59 -13.71
N GLU A 274 17.00 18.08 -14.68
CA GLU A 274 17.81 17.23 -15.56
C GLU A 274 19.24 17.77 -15.65
N TRP A 275 20.19 16.85 -15.75
CA TRP A 275 21.58 17.14 -16.07
C TRP A 275 21.77 17.48 -17.55
N CYS A 276 22.69 18.39 -17.86
CA CYS A 276 23.00 18.80 -19.22
C CYS A 276 23.67 17.65 -20.01
N PRO A 277 23.07 17.19 -21.13
CA PRO A 277 23.64 16.12 -21.94
C PRO A 277 24.90 16.57 -22.69
N GLY A 278 25.79 15.62 -23.01
CA GLY A 278 26.98 15.89 -23.81
C GLY A 278 28.16 16.51 -23.03
N THR A 279 28.04 16.64 -21.70
CA THR A 279 29.15 17.05 -20.85
C THR A 279 30.20 15.94 -20.78
N GLU A 280 31.42 16.24 -21.19
CA GLU A 280 32.52 15.26 -21.20
C GLU A 280 32.84 14.77 -19.78
N GLY A 281 33.11 13.47 -19.65
CA GLY A 281 33.43 12.84 -18.37
C GLY A 281 32.21 12.35 -17.56
N TYR A 282 30.98 12.55 -18.07
CA TYR A 282 29.76 12.10 -17.40
C TYR A 282 28.90 11.22 -18.31
N ILE A 283 28.26 10.22 -17.70
CA ILE A 283 27.25 9.37 -18.33
C ILE A 283 25.94 9.60 -17.61
N LEU A 284 24.87 9.88 -18.36
CA LEU A 284 23.55 10.16 -17.81
C LEU A 284 22.60 8.95 -17.95
N SER A 285 21.63 8.85 -17.04
CA SER A 285 20.49 7.94 -17.22
C SER A 285 19.61 8.35 -18.41
N SER A 286 18.71 7.47 -18.84
CA SER A 286 17.71 7.75 -19.89
C SER A 286 16.83 8.97 -19.56
N ARG A 287 16.48 9.15 -18.28
CA ARG A 287 15.72 10.30 -17.76
C ARG A 287 16.58 11.54 -17.47
N ARG A 288 17.90 11.47 -17.71
CA ARG A 288 18.87 12.55 -17.45
C ARG A 288 18.89 13.10 -16.03
N ASN A 289 18.31 12.40 -15.05
CA ASN A 289 18.30 12.79 -13.64
C ASN A 289 19.41 12.11 -12.81
N ILE A 290 20.12 11.13 -13.39
CA ILE A 290 21.26 10.49 -12.75
C ILE A 290 22.51 10.78 -13.57
N ALA A 291 23.57 11.25 -12.93
CA ALA A 291 24.88 11.45 -13.50
C ALA A 291 25.91 10.52 -12.86
N LEU A 292 26.73 9.87 -13.69
CA LEU A 292 27.86 9.02 -13.29
C LEU A 292 29.15 9.61 -13.85
N ARG A 293 30.14 9.85 -12.98
CA ARG A 293 31.50 10.23 -13.40
C ARG A 293 32.22 9.02 -13.98
N ASN A 294 32.67 9.11 -15.23
CA ASN A 294 33.33 8.00 -15.94
C ASN A 294 34.86 8.10 -15.91
N ASP A 295 35.54 7.04 -16.38
CA ASP A 295 37.01 6.96 -16.51
C ASP A 295 37.56 7.75 -17.71
N SER A 296 37.12 9.00 -17.92
CA SER A 296 37.70 9.83 -18.98
C SER A 296 39.18 10.13 -18.71
N SER A 297 40.04 9.98 -19.73
CA SER A 297 41.50 10.15 -19.65
C SER A 297 41.97 11.61 -19.52
N GLN A 298 41.05 12.56 -19.35
CA GLN A 298 41.38 13.98 -19.24
C GLN A 298 41.66 14.39 -17.79
N SER A 299 42.72 15.20 -17.61
CA SER A 299 43.13 15.78 -16.31
C SER A 299 42.13 16.81 -15.76
N ARG A 300 41.20 17.31 -16.59
CA ARG A 300 40.19 18.30 -16.22
C ARG A 300 38.82 17.65 -16.04
N CYS A 301 38.15 18.02 -14.95
CA CYS A 301 36.76 17.65 -14.70
C CYS A 301 35.90 18.90 -14.83
N PRO A 302 35.16 19.11 -15.93
CA PRO A 302 34.22 20.21 -15.99
C PRO A 302 33.08 20.01 -14.99
N VAL A 303 32.49 21.11 -14.54
CA VAL A 303 31.20 21.07 -13.83
C VAL A 303 30.13 20.58 -14.79
N LEU A 304 29.42 19.53 -14.39
CA LEU A 304 28.16 19.11 -15.01
C LEU A 304 27.04 19.96 -14.44
N TYR A 305 26.51 20.87 -15.24
CA TYR A 305 25.37 21.71 -14.86
C TYR A 305 24.03 21.02 -15.16
N SER A 306 22.96 21.56 -14.59
CA SER A 306 21.59 21.30 -15.01
C SER A 306 21.38 21.78 -16.45
N ASN A 307 20.46 21.13 -17.16
CA ASN A 307 20.15 21.44 -18.56
C ASN A 307 19.57 22.86 -18.74
N ALA A 308 18.90 23.37 -17.71
CA ALA A 308 18.31 24.70 -17.63
C ALA A 308 18.29 25.16 -16.14
N PRO A 309 18.10 26.46 -15.85
CA PRO A 309 17.94 26.94 -14.49
C PRO A 309 16.54 26.56 -14.01
N THR A 310 16.42 25.39 -13.38
CA THR A 310 15.13 24.78 -13.00
C THR A 310 14.90 24.80 -11.50
N TYR A 311 15.88 25.23 -10.71
CA TYR A 311 15.74 25.33 -9.26
C TYR A 311 15.19 26.70 -8.87
N PHE A 312 14.00 26.73 -8.27
CA PHE A 312 13.36 27.97 -7.84
C PHE A 312 13.46 28.11 -6.32
N CYS A 313 13.58 29.34 -5.84
CA CYS A 313 13.52 29.63 -4.41
C CYS A 313 12.16 29.19 -3.83
N GLY A 314 12.17 28.69 -2.59
CA GLY A 314 11.02 28.08 -1.92
C GLY A 314 10.85 26.58 -2.22
N GLN A 315 11.76 25.99 -3.01
CA GLN A 315 11.82 24.56 -3.27
C GLN A 315 13.00 23.92 -2.52
N THR A 316 12.82 22.65 -2.15
CA THR A 316 13.89 21.79 -1.64
C THR A 316 14.49 21.01 -2.82
N LEU A 317 15.68 21.41 -3.26
CA LEU A 317 16.44 20.65 -4.26
C LEU A 317 17.19 19.53 -3.56
N THR A 318 16.93 18.28 -3.96
CA THR A 318 17.51 17.11 -3.30
C THR A 318 18.42 16.33 -4.24
N PHE A 319 19.63 16.05 -3.78
CA PHE A 319 20.56 15.13 -4.42
C PHE A 319 20.72 13.86 -3.59
N LYS A 320 20.73 12.70 -4.24
CA LYS A 320 21.03 11.42 -3.60
C LYS A 320 22.23 10.74 -4.20
N ILE A 321 23.16 10.39 -3.33
CA ILE A 321 24.42 9.77 -3.70
C ILE A 321 24.23 8.27 -3.79
N SER A 322 24.32 7.74 -5.01
CA SER A 322 24.07 6.33 -5.32
C SER A 322 25.35 5.52 -5.53
N ALA A 323 26.50 6.18 -5.65
CA ALA A 323 27.83 5.58 -5.62
C ALA A 323 28.85 6.66 -5.22
N THR A 324 29.87 6.25 -4.46
CA THR A 324 30.97 7.10 -4.01
C THR A 324 32.29 6.61 -4.57
N SER A 325 33.26 7.50 -4.69
CA SER A 325 34.64 7.17 -5.06
C SER A 325 35.62 7.90 -4.12
N GLN A 326 36.89 7.95 -4.51
CA GLN A 326 37.89 8.76 -3.83
C GLN A 326 37.43 10.24 -3.81
N MET A 327 37.49 10.84 -2.63
CA MET A 327 37.18 12.25 -2.42
C MET A 327 38.36 13.12 -2.88
N ASP A 328 38.06 14.23 -3.55
CA ASP A 328 39.02 15.27 -3.89
C ASP A 328 38.50 16.63 -3.41
N ARG A 329 39.42 17.50 -2.97
CA ARG A 329 39.09 18.85 -2.49
C ARG A 329 38.40 19.74 -3.53
N ARG A 330 38.51 19.41 -4.83
CA ARG A 330 37.86 20.13 -5.93
C ARG A 330 36.43 19.64 -6.20
N ASP A 331 36.05 18.51 -5.62
CA ASP A 331 34.71 17.98 -5.77
C ASP A 331 33.70 18.99 -5.24
N SER A 332 32.60 19.16 -5.96
CA SER A 332 31.55 20.09 -5.57
C SER A 332 30.19 19.60 -6.04
N LEU A 333 29.17 19.89 -5.24
CA LEU A 333 27.75 19.68 -5.55
C LEU A 333 27.00 20.89 -5.03
N GLY A 334 26.21 21.55 -5.87
CA GLY A 334 25.58 22.79 -5.44
C GLY A 334 24.79 23.52 -6.50
N VAL A 335 24.60 24.81 -6.24
CA VAL A 335 23.70 25.71 -6.96
C VAL A 335 24.48 26.96 -7.37
N CYS A 336 24.18 27.51 -8.54
CA CYS A 336 24.83 28.70 -9.06
C CYS A 336 23.89 29.51 -9.95
N VAL A 337 24.21 30.80 -10.11
CA VAL A 337 23.43 31.74 -10.92
C VAL A 337 23.60 31.49 -12.42
N ASP A 338 24.80 31.09 -12.81
CA ASP A 338 25.23 30.95 -14.21
C ASP A 338 25.88 29.58 -14.47
N SER A 339 26.05 29.24 -15.75
CA SER A 339 26.66 27.97 -16.20
C SER A 339 27.89 28.21 -17.10
N PRO A 340 28.99 28.81 -16.58
CA PRO A 340 30.16 29.14 -17.38
C PRO A 340 30.85 27.89 -17.91
N LYS A 341 31.16 27.89 -19.22
CA LYS A 341 31.88 26.79 -19.87
C LYS A 341 33.31 26.71 -19.36
N GLY A 342 33.74 25.51 -18.98
CA GLY A 342 35.12 25.24 -18.57
C GLY A 342 35.44 25.45 -17.09
N ALA A 343 34.43 25.76 -16.25
CA ALA A 343 34.61 25.72 -14.80
C ALA A 343 34.92 24.29 -14.33
N GLU A 344 35.89 24.14 -13.43
CA GLU A 344 36.30 22.84 -12.88
C GLU A 344 35.57 22.48 -11.57
N SER A 345 34.99 23.48 -10.91
CA SER A 345 34.28 23.33 -9.64
C SER A 345 33.26 24.46 -9.44
N LEU A 346 32.25 24.20 -8.61
CA LEU A 346 31.31 25.22 -8.11
C LEU A 346 31.90 26.03 -6.94
N GLN A 347 33.13 25.76 -6.51
CA GLN A 347 33.87 26.55 -5.52
C GLN A 347 34.34 27.88 -6.13
N ARG A 348 33.39 28.73 -6.53
CA ARG A 348 33.61 29.98 -7.27
C ARG A 348 32.60 31.05 -6.89
N ASP A 349 32.81 32.25 -7.42
CA ASP A 349 31.86 33.35 -7.26
C ASP A 349 30.49 33.05 -7.91
N GLN A 350 29.43 33.64 -7.35
CA GLN A 350 28.02 33.43 -7.73
C GLN A 350 27.57 31.95 -7.66
N ALA A 351 28.16 31.19 -6.74
CA ALA A 351 27.83 29.78 -6.50
C ALA A 351 27.91 29.42 -5.02
N VAL A 352 27.11 28.44 -4.63
CA VAL A 352 27.07 27.83 -3.31
C VAL A 352 27.16 26.32 -3.49
N CYS A 353 28.08 25.66 -2.80
CA CYS A 353 28.24 24.21 -2.94
C CYS A 353 28.78 23.55 -1.67
N ILE A 354 28.62 22.24 -1.62
CA ILE A 354 29.24 21.35 -0.66
C ILE A 354 30.28 20.48 -1.39
N SER A 355 31.44 20.26 -0.76
CA SER A 355 32.45 19.30 -1.24
C SER A 355 32.23 17.92 -0.64
N THR A 356 32.84 16.88 -1.21
CA THR A 356 32.65 15.49 -0.78
C THR A 356 33.12 15.21 0.65
N ASN A 357 34.01 16.04 1.18
CA ASN A 357 34.44 15.99 2.59
C ASN A 357 33.49 16.70 3.57
N GLY A 358 32.44 17.37 3.09
CA GLY A 358 31.47 18.12 3.91
C GLY A 358 31.77 19.61 4.07
N ALA A 359 32.86 20.13 3.48
CA ALA A 359 33.14 21.56 3.47
C ALA A 359 32.12 22.32 2.61
N VAL A 360 31.64 23.47 3.11
CA VAL A 360 30.62 24.30 2.46
C VAL A 360 31.27 25.58 1.95
N PHE A 361 30.98 25.95 0.70
CA PHE A 361 31.53 27.13 0.04
C PHE A 361 30.42 28.09 -0.36
N VAL A 362 30.64 29.38 -0.12
CA VAL A 362 29.74 30.48 -0.51
C VAL A 362 30.55 31.51 -1.27
N ASN A 363 30.19 31.75 -2.54
CA ASN A 363 30.97 32.60 -3.46
C ASN A 363 32.47 32.25 -3.46
N GLY A 364 32.76 30.95 -3.48
CA GLY A 364 34.12 30.39 -3.51
C GLY A 364 34.89 30.44 -2.19
N LYS A 365 34.29 30.95 -1.11
CA LYS A 365 34.91 30.99 0.22
C LYS A 365 34.40 29.86 1.09
N GLU A 366 35.31 29.06 1.64
CA GLU A 366 34.98 27.99 2.57
C GLU A 366 34.43 28.55 3.88
N MET A 367 33.34 27.99 4.36
CA MET A 367 32.74 28.29 5.66
C MET A 367 33.41 27.47 6.76
N THR A 368 33.39 28.01 7.98
CA THR A 368 33.90 27.30 9.16
C THR A 368 33.05 26.10 9.57
N ASN A 369 31.73 26.18 9.33
CA ASN A 369 30.81 25.11 9.64
C ASN A 369 30.84 24.07 8.53
N GLN A 370 31.09 22.82 8.89
CA GLN A 370 31.12 21.68 7.96
C GLN A 370 29.96 20.73 8.24
N LEU A 371 29.46 20.15 7.16
CA LEU A 371 28.49 19.06 7.20
C LEU A 371 29.23 17.70 7.27
N PRO A 372 28.53 16.60 7.56
CA PRO A 372 29.12 15.26 7.46
C PRO A 372 29.64 15.00 6.05
N ALA A 373 30.78 14.32 5.94
CA ALA A 373 31.32 13.87 4.67
C ALA A 373 30.29 13.03 3.91
N ILE A 374 30.28 13.18 2.59
CA ILE A 374 29.29 12.56 1.72
C ILE A 374 29.57 11.06 1.63
N MET A 375 28.56 10.24 1.93
CA MET A 375 28.64 8.78 1.89
C MET A 375 27.61 8.20 0.93
N LEU A 376 27.72 6.89 0.67
CA LEU A 376 26.71 6.16 -0.10
C LEU A 376 25.35 6.28 0.61
N GLY A 377 24.33 6.70 -0.13
CA GLY A 377 22.98 6.91 0.39
C GLY A 377 22.73 8.27 1.01
N SER A 378 23.75 9.14 1.16
CA SER A 378 23.57 10.51 1.62
C SER A 378 22.58 11.27 0.73
N ALA A 379 21.63 11.96 1.37
CA ALA A 379 20.76 12.93 0.74
C ALA A 379 21.25 14.33 1.11
N ILE A 380 21.56 15.14 0.10
CA ILE A 380 21.98 16.53 0.24
C ILE A 380 20.83 17.41 -0.22
N THR A 381 20.36 18.31 0.63
CA THR A 381 19.26 19.23 0.31
C THR A 381 19.76 20.66 0.23
N PHE A 382 19.17 21.44 -0.68
CA PHE A 382 19.31 22.88 -0.75
C PHE A 382 17.92 23.48 -0.65
N ASP A 383 17.73 24.31 0.38
CA ASP A 383 16.52 25.09 0.60
C ASP A 383 16.91 26.56 0.56
N MET A 384 16.26 27.34 -0.29
CA MET A 384 16.57 28.76 -0.48
C MET A 384 15.32 29.61 -0.32
N GLU A 385 15.41 30.63 0.52
CA GLU A 385 14.36 31.62 0.72
C GLU A 385 14.86 33.02 0.37
N VAL A 386 14.03 33.78 -0.33
CA VAL A 386 14.33 35.19 -0.62
C VAL A 386 14.12 36.00 0.66
N VAL A 387 15.18 36.65 1.14
CA VAL A 387 15.07 37.57 2.28
C VAL A 387 14.65 38.93 1.74
N ASN A 388 13.36 39.25 1.83
CA ASN A 388 12.81 40.52 1.37
C ASN A 388 13.62 41.72 1.91
N LEU A 389 14.26 42.47 1.01
CA LEU A 389 14.64 43.85 1.26
C LEU A 389 13.45 44.72 0.82
N PHE A 390 13.03 45.65 1.70
CA PHE A 390 11.91 46.61 1.56
C PHE A 390 11.71 47.19 0.15
N PRO A 391 10.49 47.67 -0.21
CA PRO A 391 10.17 48.09 -1.57
C PRO A 391 11.17 49.13 -2.06
N ILE A 392 11.83 48.81 -3.18
CA ILE A 392 12.67 49.72 -3.94
C ILE A 392 11.76 50.88 -4.34
N SER A 393 11.88 52.01 -3.64
CA SER A 393 11.27 53.26 -4.05
C SER A 393 11.82 53.62 -5.43
N ASN A 394 10.95 53.61 -6.44
CA ASN A 394 11.20 54.13 -7.78
C ASN A 394 11.90 55.48 -7.69
N ASN A 395 13.22 55.52 -7.93
CA ASN A 395 13.89 56.64 -8.60
C ASN A 395 15.39 56.48 -8.86
N ASN A 396 16.07 55.39 -8.50
CA ASN A 396 17.49 55.20 -8.89
C ASN A 396 17.76 53.76 -9.34
N LEU A 397 17.55 53.46 -10.62
CA LEU A 397 17.82 52.16 -11.24
C LEU A 397 19.30 52.00 -11.67
N SER A 398 20.25 52.58 -10.93
CA SER A 398 21.66 52.61 -11.34
C SER A 398 22.69 52.30 -10.24
N GLU A 399 22.28 51.81 -9.08
CA GLU A 399 23.22 51.26 -8.08
C GLU A 399 22.88 49.81 -7.79
N GLY A 400 23.85 48.92 -8.06
CA GLY A 400 23.72 47.47 -7.91
C GLY A 400 23.37 47.08 -6.47
N GLY A 401 22.10 46.72 -6.25
CA GLY A 401 21.64 46.15 -4.99
C GLY A 401 21.92 44.66 -4.99
N ASN A 402 22.75 44.19 -4.05
CA ASN A 402 22.94 42.76 -3.82
C ASN A 402 21.64 42.14 -3.30
N PHE A 403 21.19 41.07 -3.94
CA PHE A 403 20.05 40.27 -3.50
C PHE A 403 20.51 39.25 -2.47
N LYS A 404 19.70 39.05 -1.43
CA LYS A 404 20.05 38.22 -0.29
C LYS A 404 19.15 36.99 -0.24
N LEU A 405 19.75 35.82 -0.41
CA LEU A 405 19.08 34.53 -0.25
C LEU A 405 19.50 33.91 1.09
N ARG A 406 18.54 33.41 1.86
CA ARG A 406 18.83 32.55 3.01
C ARG A 406 18.91 31.12 2.50
N VAL A 407 20.07 30.51 2.64
CA VAL A 407 20.34 29.15 2.15
C VAL A 407 20.51 28.23 3.33
N THR A 408 19.80 27.11 3.30
CA THR A 408 19.98 25.97 4.18
C THR A 408 20.51 24.80 3.37
N ILE A 409 21.68 24.27 3.73
CA ILE A 409 22.19 23.01 3.16
C ILE A 409 22.03 21.92 4.20
N GLY A 410 21.25 20.89 3.88
CA GLY A 410 21.05 19.71 4.72
C GLY A 410 21.88 18.52 4.24
N SER A 411 22.44 17.74 5.17
CA SER A 411 23.06 16.45 4.91
C SER A 411 22.84 15.51 6.10
N GLY A 412 21.96 14.51 5.92
CA GLY A 412 21.54 13.63 7.01
C GLY A 412 20.75 14.37 8.08
N ASN A 413 21.25 14.39 9.32
CA ASN A 413 20.62 15.08 10.46
C ASN A 413 21.32 16.40 10.82
N ARG A 414 22.18 16.92 9.94
CA ARG A 414 22.87 18.20 10.13
C ARG A 414 22.51 19.16 9.02
N GLU A 415 22.44 20.42 9.37
CA GLU A 415 22.18 21.52 8.46
C GLU A 415 23.14 22.68 8.75
N VAL A 416 23.41 23.48 7.72
CA VAL A 416 24.05 24.78 7.86
C VAL A 416 23.18 25.83 7.20
N VAL A 417 23.00 26.96 7.88
CA VAL A 417 22.19 28.09 7.40
C VAL A 417 23.09 29.30 7.28
N PHE A 418 23.02 29.99 6.14
CA PHE A 418 23.78 31.20 5.89
C PHE A 418 23.07 32.11 4.88
N ASP A 419 23.55 33.34 4.80
CA ASP A 419 23.05 34.30 3.82
C ASP A 419 23.99 34.34 2.61
N TRP A 420 23.45 34.11 1.42
CA TRP A 420 24.14 34.19 0.14
C TRP A 420 23.78 35.51 -0.55
N LEU A 421 24.81 36.31 -0.87
CA LEU A 421 24.67 37.56 -1.61
C LEU A 421 24.89 37.30 -3.10
N VAL A 422 23.91 37.70 -3.91
CA VAL A 422 23.86 37.52 -5.35
C VAL A 422 23.77 38.88 -6.03
N ASP A 423 24.46 39.04 -7.15
CA ASP A 423 24.57 40.35 -7.81
C ASP A 423 23.28 40.74 -8.57
N GLN A 424 22.40 39.77 -8.84
CA GLN A 424 21.19 39.95 -9.65
C GLN A 424 20.00 39.21 -9.01
N ALA A 425 18.79 39.74 -9.25
CA ALA A 425 17.57 39.03 -8.91
C ALA A 425 17.46 37.80 -9.81
N VAL A 426 17.31 36.63 -9.19
CA VAL A 426 17.20 35.35 -9.89
C VAL A 426 15.98 34.61 -9.40
N ASP A 427 15.03 34.38 -10.30
CA ASP A 427 13.84 33.59 -10.01
C ASP A 427 14.15 32.08 -10.03
N CYS A 428 15.17 31.71 -10.81
CA CYS A 428 15.62 30.34 -11.00
C CYS A 428 17.15 30.26 -11.07
N LEU A 429 17.69 29.13 -10.67
CA LEU A 429 19.11 28.86 -10.53
C LEU A 429 19.48 27.56 -11.24
N PHE A 430 20.73 27.50 -11.69
CA PHE A 430 21.34 26.24 -12.11
C PHE A 430 21.78 25.45 -10.90
N PHE A 431 21.79 24.13 -11.05
CA PHE A 431 22.54 23.27 -10.15
C PHE A 431 23.65 22.56 -10.90
N GLY A 432 24.64 22.04 -10.18
CA GLY A 432 25.77 21.39 -10.81
C GLY A 432 26.53 20.45 -9.89
N CYS A 433 27.36 19.60 -10.49
CA CYS A 433 28.33 18.80 -9.76
C CYS A 433 29.67 18.69 -10.51
N SER A 434 30.75 18.52 -9.76
CA SER A 434 32.08 18.18 -10.28
C SER A 434 32.71 17.10 -9.40
N PHE A 435 33.23 16.04 -10.02
CA PHE A 435 33.93 14.96 -9.32
C PHE A 435 35.22 14.61 -10.05
N VAL A 436 36.36 14.69 -9.36
CA VAL A 436 37.66 14.42 -9.98
C VAL A 436 37.79 12.95 -10.34
N HIS A 437 37.45 12.06 -9.41
CA HIS A 437 37.62 10.62 -9.56
C HIS A 437 36.37 9.96 -10.15
N SER A 438 36.56 8.93 -10.96
CA SER A 438 35.47 8.14 -11.54
C SER A 438 34.73 7.33 -10.49
N GLY A 439 33.46 7.02 -10.76
CA GLY A 439 32.62 6.18 -9.89
C GLY A 439 31.61 6.94 -9.03
N TRP A 440 31.74 8.27 -8.88
CA TRP A 440 30.70 9.08 -8.24
C TRP A 440 29.40 9.05 -9.05
N LYS A 441 28.28 8.77 -8.39
CA LYS A 441 26.95 8.72 -9.01
C LYS A 441 25.93 9.50 -8.20
N VAL A 442 25.31 10.50 -8.83
CA VAL A 442 24.38 11.44 -8.19
C VAL A 442 23.04 11.43 -8.92
N LEU A 443 21.97 11.24 -8.16
CA LEU A 443 20.59 11.44 -8.59
C LEU A 443 20.15 12.84 -8.14
N VAL A 444 19.49 13.59 -9.03
CA VAL A 444 18.71 14.78 -8.68
C VAL A 444 17.22 14.42 -8.71
N TYR A 445 16.48 14.85 -7.69
CA TYR A 445 15.03 14.70 -7.59
C TYR A 445 14.33 15.94 -8.11
#